data_AF-A0A1B6M4B5-F1
#
_entry.id   AF-A0A1B6M4B5-F1
#
_cell.length_a   1.000
_cell.length_b   1.000
_cell.length_c   1.000
_cell.angle_alpha   90.00
_cell.angle_beta   90.00
_cell.angle_gamma   90.00
#
_symmetry.space_group_name_H-M   'P 1'
#
loop_
_entity.id
_entity.type
_entity.pdbx_description
1 polymer ?
#
loop_
_entity_poly.entity_id
_entity_poly.type
_entity_poly.pdbx_seq_one_letter_code
_entity_poly.pdbx_strand_id
1 'polypeptide(L)'
;MIIRILRDLCRRNPTWAPLNPWAMELLTEKVVSSAGGPMPPGEALRRILEALSSGVLLPQGPGLLDPCEKEPVDASAGLTPQQREDLTASAQHALRLFAFRQIHKVLGMEMLPQTKFIPKYNNYRFGRKRRRDNSNGEGNDSEAGDGKKDKKDG
;
A
#
# COMPACT_ATOMS: atom_id res chain seq x y z
N MET A 1 4.79 -10.16 13.21
CA MET A 1 5.77 -10.05 12.10
C MET A 1 6.25 -8.60 11.91
N ILE A 2 5.35 -7.61 11.79
CA ILE A 2 5.72 -6.20 11.54
C ILE A 2 6.58 -5.56 12.62
N ILE A 3 6.31 -5.84 13.89
CA ILE A 3 7.12 -5.35 15.01
C ILE A 3 8.61 -5.68 14.82
N ARG A 4 8.95 -6.84 14.23
CA ARG A 4 10.34 -7.21 13.96
C ARG A 4 10.99 -6.33 12.90
N ILE A 5 10.23 -5.95 11.87
CA ILE A 5 10.68 -5.05 10.80
C ILE A 5 10.90 -3.64 11.35
N LEU A 6 9.97 -3.15 12.19
CA LEU A 6 10.11 -1.83 12.81
C LEU A 6 11.27 -1.79 13.80
N ARG A 7 11.46 -2.84 14.60
CA ARG A 7 12.60 -2.95 15.51
C ARG A 7 13.93 -2.96 14.78
N ASP A 8 14.00 -3.59 13.61
CA ASP A 8 15.16 -3.53 12.72
C ASP A 8 15.37 -2.11 12.15
N LEU A 9 14.29 -1.42 11.74
CA LEU A 9 14.36 -0.02 11.30
C LEU A 9 14.90 0.91 12.40
N CYS A 10 14.42 0.77 13.64
CA CYS A 10 14.92 1.53 14.80
C CYS A 10 16.41 1.31 15.07
N ARG A 11 16.94 0.12 14.74
CA ARG A 11 18.38 -0.18 14.90
C ARG A 11 19.23 0.41 13.78
N ARG A 12 18.74 0.37 12.54
CA ARG A 12 19.48 0.85 11.36
C ARG A 12 19.40 2.37 11.17
N ASN A 13 18.30 2.99 11.58
CA ASN A 13 18.06 4.42 11.39
C ASN A 13 18.05 5.15 12.75
N PRO A 14 19.08 5.95 13.07
CA PRO A 14 19.17 6.70 14.33
C PRO A 14 17.97 7.61 14.60
N THR A 15 17.29 8.11 13.57
CA THR A 15 16.06 8.93 13.73
C THR A 15 14.93 8.14 14.39
N TRP A 16 14.90 6.82 14.20
CA TRP A 16 13.88 5.93 14.75
C TRP A 16 14.27 5.32 16.11
N ALA A 17 15.53 5.45 16.51
CA ALA A 17 16.04 4.89 17.76
C ALA A 17 15.37 5.44 19.04
N PRO A 18 14.96 6.73 19.12
CA PRO A 18 14.26 7.26 20.29
C PRO A 18 12.88 6.67 20.52
N LEU A 19 12.25 6.10 19.49
CA LEU A 19 10.94 5.47 19.62
C LEU A 19 11.09 4.22 20.49
N ASN A 20 10.62 4.32 21.74
CA ASN A 20 10.77 3.22 22.68
C ASN A 20 10.01 1.96 22.19
N PRO A 21 10.45 0.75 22.57
CA PRO A 21 9.85 -0.49 22.07
C PRO A 21 8.35 -0.62 22.36
N TRP A 22 7.91 -0.13 23.52
CA TRP A 22 6.51 -0.21 23.94
C TRP A 22 5.60 0.70 23.10
N ALA A 23 5.97 1.97 22.91
CA ALA A 23 5.27 2.92 22.05
C ALA A 23 5.19 2.43 20.60
N MET A 24 6.26 1.80 20.08
CA MET A 24 6.25 1.18 18.75
C MET A 24 5.26 0.00 18.67
N GLU A 25 5.23 -0.86 19.69
CA GLU A 25 4.32 -2.00 19.74
C GLU A 25 2.86 -1.55 19.86
N LEU A 26 2.60 -0.59 20.73
CA LEU A 26 1.28 0.01 20.93
C LEU A 26 0.78 0.74 19.67
N LEU A 27 1.65 1.52 19.01
CA LEU A 27 1.33 2.14 17.73
C LEU A 27 0.97 1.09 16.68
N THR A 28 1.77 0.03 16.59
CA THR A 28 1.54 -1.06 15.63
C THR A 28 0.20 -1.73 15.88
N GLU A 29 -0.11 -2.04 17.14
CA GLU A 29 -1.38 -2.62 17.56
C GLU A 29 -2.54 -1.71 17.16
N LYS A 30 -2.55 -0.44 17.59
CA LYS A 30 -3.65 0.50 17.31
C LYS A 30 -3.90 0.66 15.80
N VAL A 31 -2.83 0.76 15.01
CA VAL A 31 -2.94 0.92 13.56
C VAL A 31 -3.48 -0.34 12.89
N VAL A 32 -2.99 -1.52 13.27
CA VAL A 32 -3.44 -2.80 12.67
C VAL A 32 -4.87 -3.13 13.10
N SER A 33 -5.20 -2.95 14.37
CA SER A 33 -6.54 -3.20 14.91
C SER A 33 -7.60 -2.27 14.29
N SER A 34 -7.22 -1.05 13.88
CA SER A 34 -8.12 -0.13 13.16
C SER A 34 -8.56 -0.62 11.77
N ALA A 35 -7.91 -1.63 11.19
CA ALA A 35 -8.18 -2.08 9.83
C ALA A 35 -9.45 -2.94 9.68
N GLY A 36 -10.04 -3.41 10.78
CA GLY A 36 -11.27 -4.21 10.76
C GLY A 36 -11.14 -5.63 10.21
N GLY A 37 -9.92 -6.10 9.92
CA GLY A 37 -9.67 -7.45 9.44
C GLY A 37 -8.18 -7.79 9.23
N PRO A 38 -7.87 -9.06 8.89
CA PRO A 38 -6.50 -9.50 8.62
C PRO A 38 -5.90 -8.75 7.43
N MET A 39 -4.62 -8.38 7.52
CA MET A 39 -3.96 -7.62 6.47
C MET A 39 -2.55 -8.15 6.15
N PRO A 40 -2.11 -8.05 4.89
CA PRO A 40 -0.79 -8.46 4.51
C PRO A 40 0.27 -7.52 5.12
N PRO A 41 1.50 -8.03 5.35
CA PRO A 41 2.52 -7.27 6.06
C PRO A 41 2.95 -5.98 5.34
N GLY A 42 2.96 -5.98 4.00
CA GLY A 42 3.24 -4.76 3.24
C GLY A 42 2.23 -3.65 3.53
N GLU A 43 0.95 -4.00 3.61
CA GLU A 43 -0.12 -3.04 3.90
C GLU A 43 -0.09 -2.56 5.35
N ALA A 44 0.18 -3.48 6.30
CA ALA A 44 0.37 -3.09 7.70
C ALA A 44 1.51 -2.09 7.87
N LEU A 45 2.66 -2.34 7.25
CA LEU A 45 3.80 -1.42 7.30
C LEU A 45 3.45 -0.06 6.68
N ARG A 46 2.77 -0.05 5.52
CA ARG A 46 2.31 1.18 4.86
C ARG A 46 1.43 2.01 5.78
N ARG A 47 0.42 1.41 6.41
CA ARG A 47 -0.50 2.14 7.31
C ARG A 47 0.20 2.69 8.54
N ILE A 48 1.20 1.99 9.08
CA ILE A 48 1.99 2.51 10.21
C ILE A 48 2.79 3.74 9.78
N LEU A 49 3.39 3.70 8.58
CA LEU A 49 4.06 4.87 8.01
C LEU A 49 3.09 6.02 7.76
N GLU A 50 1.86 5.75 7.29
CA GLU A 50 0.79 6.75 7.12
C GLU A 50 0.39 7.39 8.45
N ALA A 51 0.18 6.59 9.50
CA ALA A 51 -0.16 7.07 10.84
C ALA A 51 0.95 7.93 11.46
N LEU A 52 2.21 7.55 11.28
CA LEU A 52 3.34 8.38 11.72
C LEU A 52 3.46 9.65 10.88
N SER A 53 3.27 9.54 9.57
CA SER A 53 3.36 10.68 8.63
C SER A 53 2.28 11.73 8.87
N SER A 54 1.10 11.33 9.36
CA SER A 54 0.02 12.24 9.73
C SER A 54 0.28 13.02 11.01
N GLY A 55 1.39 12.74 11.72
CA GLY A 55 1.78 13.46 12.91
C GLY A 55 1.11 12.94 14.19
N VAL A 56 0.78 11.65 14.27
CA VAL A 56 0.16 11.04 15.48
C VAL A 56 0.97 11.28 16.76
N LEU A 57 2.29 11.44 16.64
CA LEU A 57 3.23 11.69 17.74
C LEU A 57 3.54 13.18 17.96
N LEU A 58 3.01 14.11 17.15
CA LEU A 58 3.28 15.54 17.36
C LEU A 58 2.55 16.05 18.61
N PRO A 59 2.98 17.17 19.23
CA PRO A 59 2.36 17.67 20.46
C PRO A 59 0.87 18.01 20.33
N GLN A 60 0.38 18.32 19.11
CA GLN A 60 -1.05 18.56 18.84
C GLN A 60 -1.77 17.30 18.30
N GLY A 61 -1.06 16.18 18.18
CA GLY A 61 -1.60 14.91 17.76
C GLY A 61 -2.35 14.18 18.88
N PRO A 62 -3.06 13.09 18.57
CA PRO A 62 -3.79 12.31 19.57
C PRO A 62 -2.88 11.57 20.57
N GLY A 63 -1.58 11.41 20.27
CA GLY A 63 -0.62 10.71 21.13
C GLY A 63 -0.83 9.20 21.19
N LEU A 64 -0.10 8.52 22.08
CA LEU A 64 -0.19 7.08 22.30
C LEU A 64 -0.55 6.78 23.75
N LEU A 65 -1.85 6.78 24.08
CA LEU A 65 -2.31 6.44 25.42
C LEU A 65 -1.97 5.00 25.79
N ASP A 66 -1.27 4.82 26.91
CA ASP A 66 -0.86 3.54 27.46
C ASP A 66 -2.04 2.81 28.14
N PRO A 67 -2.49 1.64 27.64
CA PRO A 67 -3.57 0.88 28.26
C PRO A 67 -3.15 0.14 29.54
N CYS A 68 -1.85 0.06 29.83
CA CYS A 68 -1.32 -0.61 31.02
C CYS A 68 -1.16 0.34 32.23
N GLU A 69 -1.38 1.63 32.04
CA GLU A 69 -1.35 2.63 33.09
C GLU A 69 -2.76 2.98 33.58
N LYS A 70 -2.89 3.26 34.88
CA LYS A 70 -4.18 3.63 35.48
C LYS A 70 -4.60 5.06 35.10
N GLU A 71 -3.62 5.97 35.10
CA GLU A 71 -3.80 7.36 34.69
C GLU A 71 -3.54 7.50 33.18
N PRO A 72 -4.08 8.54 32.52
CA PRO A 72 -3.90 8.73 31.08
C PRO A 72 -2.46 9.17 30.75
N VAL A 73 -1.59 8.19 30.55
CA VAL A 73 -0.16 8.39 30.24
C VAL A 73 0.10 8.21 28.74
N ASP A 74 0.84 9.14 28.14
CA ASP A 74 1.36 8.98 26.78
C ASP A 74 2.61 8.09 26.79
N ALA A 75 2.53 6.91 26.18
CA ALA A 75 3.64 5.97 26.02
C ALA A 75 4.81 6.59 25.22
N SER A 76 4.57 7.65 24.47
CA SER A 76 5.60 8.39 23.73
C SER A 76 6.16 9.62 24.48
N ALA A 77 5.75 9.86 25.73
CA ALA A 77 6.13 11.04 26.53
C ALA A 77 7.65 11.27 26.65
N GLY A 78 8.46 10.21 26.58
CA GLY A 78 9.93 10.31 26.60
C GLY A 78 10.56 10.95 25.35
N LEU A 79 9.79 11.16 24.27
CA LEU A 79 10.27 11.82 23.06
C LEU A 79 10.28 13.34 23.20
N THR A 80 11.41 13.95 22.86
CA THR A 80 11.50 15.41 22.75
C THR A 80 10.68 15.93 21.56
N PRO A 81 10.28 17.22 21.55
CA PRO A 81 9.59 17.82 20.40
C PRO A 81 10.36 17.62 19.08
N GLN A 82 11.68 17.82 19.09
CA GLN A 82 12.52 17.61 17.93
C GLN A 82 12.50 16.15 17.45
N GLN A 83 12.59 15.19 18.37
CA GLN A 83 12.54 13.76 18.00
C GLN A 83 11.20 13.39 17.37
N ARG A 84 10.10 13.98 17.85
CA ARG A 84 8.75 13.77 17.28
C ARG A 84 8.66 14.32 15.86
N GLU A 85 9.23 15.50 15.60
CA GLU A 85 9.32 16.10 14.27
C GLU A 85 10.19 15.26 13.33
N ASP A 86 11.38 14.85 13.78
CA ASP A 86 12.32 14.05 12.99
C ASP A 86 11.72 12.69 12.61
N LEU A 87 11.05 12.02 13.56
CA LEU A 87 10.30 10.78 13.31
C LEU A 87 9.21 10.98 12.27
N THR A 88 8.43 12.05 12.40
CA THR A 88 7.34 12.39 11.48
C THR A 88 7.87 12.65 10.07
N ALA A 89 8.91 13.48 9.94
CA ALA A 89 9.56 13.79 8.66
C ALA A 89 10.18 12.54 8.02
N SER A 90 10.82 11.68 8.82
CA SER A 90 11.38 10.41 8.37
C SER A 90 10.30 9.45 7.88
N ALA A 91 9.18 9.35 8.59
CA ALA A 91 8.04 8.54 8.18
C ALA A 91 7.42 9.05 6.87
N GLN A 92 7.26 10.37 6.72
CA GLN A 92 6.76 10.98 5.47
C GLN A 92 7.67 10.66 4.28
N HIS A 93 8.99 10.66 4.49
CA HIS A 93 9.93 10.26 3.45
C HIS A 93 9.82 8.77 3.12
N ALA A 94 9.79 7.90 4.14
CA ALA A 94 9.63 6.46 3.96
C ALA A 94 8.31 6.11 3.25
N LEU A 95 7.22 6.80 3.56
CA LEU A 95 5.93 6.62 2.90
C LEU A 95 5.98 6.99 1.41
N ARG A 96 6.66 8.09 1.05
CA ARG A 96 6.90 8.43 -0.36
C ARG A 96 7.73 7.36 -1.07
N LEU A 97 8.80 6.87 -0.45
CA LEU A 97 9.57 5.75 -0.99
C LEU A 97 8.69 4.51 -1.20
N PHE A 98 7.78 4.22 -0.26
CA PHE A 98 6.81 3.14 -0.39
C PHE A 98 5.91 3.33 -1.61
N ALA A 99 5.30 4.51 -1.78
CA ALA A 99 4.42 4.84 -2.90
C ALA A 99 5.12 4.71 -4.27
N PHE A 100 6.40 5.08 -4.35
CA PHE A 100 7.21 4.95 -5.56
C PHE A 100 7.90 3.59 -5.70
N ARG A 101 7.44 2.54 -4.99
CA ARG A 101 7.95 1.16 -5.06
C ARG A 101 9.44 1.03 -4.66
N GLN A 102 9.94 1.96 -3.86
CA GLN A 102 11.31 1.99 -3.33
C GLN A 102 11.39 1.49 -1.87
N ILE A 103 10.46 0.62 -1.45
CA ILE A 103 10.41 0.06 -0.10
C ILE A 103 11.72 -0.64 0.32
N HIS A 104 12.48 -1.19 -0.64
CA HIS A 104 13.78 -1.80 -0.39
C HIS A 104 14.77 -0.84 0.30
N LYS A 105 14.69 0.47 0.01
CA LYS A 105 15.49 1.50 0.69
C LYS A 105 15.09 1.67 2.16
N VAL A 106 13.78 1.66 2.45
CA VAL A 106 13.25 1.72 3.82
C VAL A 106 13.68 0.48 4.61
N LEU A 107 13.62 -0.68 3.98
CA LEU A 107 14.01 -1.96 4.56
C LEU A 107 15.54 -2.14 4.65
N GLY A 108 16.34 -1.25 4.07
CA GLY A 108 17.80 -1.35 4.07
C GLY A 108 18.31 -2.59 3.33
N MET A 109 17.63 -2.99 2.26
CA MET A 109 17.95 -4.16 1.45
C MET A 109 18.13 -3.81 -0.03
N GLU A 110 18.76 -4.71 -0.77
CA GLU A 110 18.82 -4.61 -2.23
C GLU A 110 17.42 -4.78 -2.85
N MET A 111 17.19 -4.12 -3.99
CA MET A 111 15.95 -4.31 -4.72
C MET A 111 15.86 -5.75 -5.23
N LEU A 112 14.77 -6.43 -4.89
CA LEU A 112 14.51 -7.77 -5.42
C LEU A 112 14.44 -7.74 -6.95
N PRO A 113 14.88 -8.81 -7.64
CA PRO A 113 14.75 -8.91 -9.08
C PRO A 113 13.30 -8.65 -9.52
N GLN A 114 13.11 -7.81 -10.53
CA GLN A 114 11.79 -7.59 -11.09
C GLN A 114 11.28 -8.91 -11.66
N THR A 115 10.21 -9.47 -11.09
CA THR A 115 9.53 -10.63 -11.64
C THR A 115 9.05 -10.24 -13.03
N LYS A 116 9.74 -10.72 -14.07
CA LYS A 116 9.26 -10.64 -15.45
C LYS A 116 8.02 -11.53 -15.50
N PHE A 117 6.85 -10.94 -15.31
CA PHE A 117 5.59 -11.60 -15.62
C PHE A 117 5.59 -11.89 -17.12
N ILE A 118 6.04 -13.08 -17.51
CA ILE A 118 5.81 -13.62 -18.85
C ILE A 118 4.34 -14.07 -18.82
N PRO A 119 3.40 -13.36 -19.49
CA PRO A 119 2.01 -13.75 -19.46
C PRO A 119 1.87 -15.01 -20.31
N LYS A 120 1.91 -16.19 -19.70
CA LYS A 120 1.73 -17.46 -20.41
C LYS A 120 0.29 -17.69 -20.92
N TYR A 121 -0.64 -16.72 -20.77
CA TYR A 121 -2.05 -16.89 -21.15
C TYR A 121 -2.77 -15.64 -21.69
N ASN A 122 -2.09 -14.64 -22.25
CA ASN A 122 -2.79 -13.44 -22.77
C ASN A 122 -3.33 -13.56 -24.20
N ASN A 123 -3.60 -14.77 -24.70
CA ASN A 123 -4.12 -14.97 -26.07
C ASN A 123 -5.65 -14.96 -26.19
N TYR A 124 -6.38 -14.63 -25.13
CA TYR A 124 -7.83 -14.47 -25.19
C TYR A 124 -8.23 -13.15 -24.53
N ARG A 125 -8.85 -12.25 -25.32
CA ARG A 125 -9.63 -11.06 -24.92
C ARG A 125 -9.01 -9.66 -25.13
N PHE A 126 -8.34 -9.43 -26.26
CA PHE A 126 -8.28 -8.07 -26.85
C PHE A 126 -9.04 -7.98 -28.18
N GLY A 127 -10.22 -8.60 -28.23
CA GLY A 127 -11.17 -8.54 -29.33
C GLY A 127 -12.51 -7.93 -28.93
N ARG A 128 -12.52 -6.79 -28.23
CA ARG A 128 -13.72 -5.94 -28.15
C ARG A 128 -13.35 -4.52 -28.54
N LYS A 129 -13.34 -4.26 -29.86
CA LYS A 129 -13.46 -2.90 -30.38
C LYS A 129 -14.69 -2.29 -29.69
N ARG A 130 -14.49 -1.21 -28.92
CA ARG A 130 -15.60 -0.35 -28.48
C ARG A 130 -16.27 0.16 -29.75
N ARG A 131 -17.51 -0.28 -29.98
CA ARG A 131 -18.37 0.26 -31.05
C ARG A 131 -18.54 1.74 -30.75
N ARG A 132 -17.92 2.59 -31.58
CA ARG A 132 -18.10 4.03 -31.56
C ARG A 132 -19.49 4.26 -32.16
N ASP A 133 -20.47 4.62 -31.34
CA ASP A 133 -21.75 5.10 -31.85
C ASP A 133 -21.48 6.39 -32.62
N ASN A 134 -21.65 6.30 -33.94
CA ASN A 134 -21.61 7.44 -34.84
C ASN A 134 -22.98 7.47 -35.51
N SER A 135 -23.90 8.21 -34.90
CA SER A 135 -25.20 8.55 -35.46
C SER A 135 -24.99 9.53 -36.62
N ASN A 136 -25.05 9.05 -37.86
CA ASN A 136 -25.44 9.88 -39.00
C ASN A 136 -25.78 9.03 -40.24
N GLY A 137 -26.95 9.27 -40.84
CA GLY A 137 -27.16 9.28 -42.29
C GLY A 137 -27.49 7.97 -43.02
N GLU A 138 -28.79 7.80 -43.32
CA GLU A 138 -29.36 7.50 -44.65
C GLU A 138 -29.04 6.18 -45.40
N GLY A 139 -30.10 5.36 -45.56
CA GLY A 139 -30.60 4.79 -46.83
C GLY A 139 -29.75 3.82 -47.66
N ASN A 140 -30.20 2.57 -47.81
CA ASN A 140 -30.86 2.05 -49.03
C ASN A 140 -30.95 0.50 -49.02
N ASP A 141 -32.07 -0.02 -49.50
CA ASP A 141 -32.42 -1.45 -49.65
C ASP A 141 -31.57 -2.18 -50.70
N SER A 142 -31.33 -3.49 -50.49
CA SER A 142 -31.37 -4.52 -51.56
C SER A 142 -31.49 -5.94 -50.99
N GLU A 143 -32.51 -6.67 -51.46
CA GLU A 143 -32.79 -8.09 -51.24
C GLU A 143 -31.83 -9.06 -51.98
N ALA A 144 -32.02 -10.36 -51.69
CA ALA A 144 -31.61 -11.59 -52.41
C ALA A 144 -30.22 -12.17 -52.05
N GLY A 145 -30.04 -13.49 -51.89
CA GLY A 145 -30.93 -14.63 -52.09
C GLY A 145 -30.24 -15.96 -51.75
N ASP A 146 -31.06 -17.00 -51.86
CA ASP A 146 -30.90 -18.46 -51.76
C ASP A 146 -29.54 -19.13 -52.13
N GLY A 147 -29.30 -20.34 -51.60
CA GLY A 147 -28.24 -21.21 -52.16
C GLY A 147 -27.75 -22.41 -51.32
N LYS A 148 -28.53 -23.50 -51.31
CA LYS A 148 -28.14 -24.88 -50.94
C LYS A 148 -27.00 -25.41 -51.86
N LYS A 149 -25.98 -26.13 -51.34
CA LYS A 149 -25.42 -27.31 -52.03
C LYS A 149 -24.51 -28.19 -51.17
N ASP A 150 -24.79 -29.49 -51.28
CA ASP A 150 -24.15 -30.67 -50.71
C ASP A 150 -22.71 -30.97 -51.17
N LYS A 151 -22.15 -31.98 -50.47
CA LYS A 151 -21.19 -33.05 -50.87
C LYS A 151 -19.70 -32.92 -50.48
N LYS A 152 -19.37 -33.66 -49.41
CA LYS A 152 -18.63 -34.95 -49.38
C LYS A 152 -17.15 -35.03 -49.84
N ASP A 153 -16.44 -35.79 -49.00
CA ASP A 153 -15.22 -36.60 -49.17
C ASP A 153 -13.84 -35.93 -48.99
N GLY A 154 -13.04 -36.62 -48.17
CA GLY A 154 -11.67 -36.35 -47.74
C GLY A 154 -11.40 -37.14 -46.47
#